data_AF-C2L131-F1
#
_entry.id   AF-C2L131-F1
#
_cell.length_a   1.000
_cell.length_b   1.000
_cell.length_c   1.000
_cell.angle_alpha   90.00
_cell.angle_beta   90.00
_cell.angle_gamma   90.00
#
_symmetry.space_group_name_H-M   'P 1'
#
loop_
_entity.id
_entity.type
_entity.pdbx_description
1 polymer ?
#
loop_
_entity_poly.entity_id
_entity_poly.type
_entity_poly.pdbx_seq_one_letter_code
_entity_poly.pdbx_strand_id
1 'polypeptide(L)'
;MQVEAKLKIKYHVKELEKLRYIDGKSDWIDLRVAENVSMKQGEYRLISMGISVEIPKGYEMLIVPRSSAYKNFGILQTNAMGVVDESFCGDNDIIHMPILAMRDTEIHINDRIGQFRLMPHQPEVHFIEVDHLDNEDRGGFGTTGKA
;
A
#
# COMPACT_ATOMS: atom_id res chain seq x y z
N MET A 1 -6.39 -27.76 -1.29
CA MET A 1 -5.08 -27.44 -1.89
C MET A 1 -4.97 -25.93 -1.95
N GLN A 2 -4.03 -25.31 -1.24
CA GLN A 2 -3.75 -23.88 -1.42
C GLN A 2 -3.15 -23.72 -2.83
N VAL A 3 -3.89 -23.06 -3.71
CA VAL A 3 -3.38 -22.68 -5.02
C VAL A 3 -2.33 -21.61 -4.78
N GLU A 4 -1.08 -21.89 -5.13
CA GLU A 4 0.00 -20.90 -5.08
C GLU A 4 -0.32 -19.80 -6.09
N ALA A 5 -0.72 -18.63 -5.60
CA ALA A 5 -0.97 -17.47 -6.42
C ALA A 5 0.37 -16.93 -6.98
N LYS A 6 0.50 -16.85 -8.31
CA LYS A 6 1.70 -16.34 -8.97
C LYS A 6 1.52 -14.86 -9.31
N LEU A 7 2.48 -14.03 -8.90
CA LEU A 7 2.57 -12.61 -9.23
C LEU A 7 3.81 -12.41 -10.12
N LYS A 8 3.64 -11.78 -11.29
CA LYS A 8 4.81 -11.39 -12.10
C LYS A 8 5.30 -10.03 -11.63
N ILE A 9 6.61 -9.84 -11.62
CA ILE A 9 7.25 -8.64 -11.11
C ILE A 9 8.41 -8.23 -12.02
N LYS A 10 8.43 -6.95 -12.41
CA LYS A 10 9.52 -6.29 -13.11
C LYS A 10 10.20 -5.33 -12.15
N TYR A 11 11.52 -5.43 -12.05
CA TYR A 11 12.35 -4.54 -11.25
C TYR A 11 13.00 -3.49 -12.15
N HIS A 12 12.89 -2.23 -11.74
CA HIS A 12 13.41 -1.09 -12.51
C HIS A 12 14.77 -0.59 -12.01
N VAL A 13 15.17 -1.02 -10.80
CA VAL A 13 16.45 -0.65 -10.17
C VAL A 13 17.23 -1.92 -9.84
N LYS A 14 18.52 -1.96 -10.23
CA LYS A 14 19.35 -3.18 -10.13
C LYS A 14 19.78 -3.47 -8.70
N GLU A 15 19.96 -2.41 -7.93
CA GLU A 15 20.37 -2.38 -6.54
C GLU A 15 19.23 -2.80 -5.60
N LEU A 16 17.99 -2.88 -6.10
CA LEU A 16 16.85 -3.29 -5.30
C LEU A 16 16.93 -4.77 -4.94
N GLU A 17 17.00 -5.06 -3.64
CA GLU A 17 16.88 -6.42 -3.13
C GLU A 17 15.53 -7.02 -3.55
N LYS A 18 15.56 -8.29 -3.98
CA LYS A 18 14.34 -8.99 -4.40
C LYS A 18 13.37 -9.13 -3.22
N LEU A 19 12.11 -8.82 -3.50
CA LEU A 19 11.03 -8.97 -2.54
C LEU A 19 10.83 -10.45 -2.23
N ARG A 20 10.58 -10.73 -0.95
CA ARG A 20 10.43 -12.09 -0.43
C ARG A 20 9.54 -12.06 0.81
N TYR A 21 8.88 -13.19 1.07
CA TYR A 21 8.34 -13.45 2.40
C TYR A 21 9.50 -13.58 3.40
N ILE A 22 9.24 -13.16 4.64
CA ILE A 22 10.16 -13.44 5.75
C ILE A 22 9.61 -14.65 6.47
N ASP A 23 10.34 -15.75 6.39
CA ASP A 23 9.91 -17.07 6.88
C ASP A 23 9.39 -17.01 8.31
N GLY A 24 8.14 -17.47 8.48
CA GLY A 24 7.45 -17.58 9.77
C GLY A 24 7.18 -16.25 10.49
N LYS A 25 7.37 -15.10 9.83
CA LYS A 25 7.33 -13.77 10.47
C LYS A 25 6.51 -12.71 9.73
N SER A 26 6.03 -12.98 8.52
CA SER A 26 5.41 -11.95 7.69
C SER A 26 4.14 -12.44 7.00
N ASP A 27 3.02 -11.82 7.34
CA ASP A 27 1.73 -12.00 6.65
C ASP A 27 1.60 -11.10 5.41
N TRP A 28 2.41 -10.03 5.36
CA TRP A 28 2.52 -9.06 4.26
C TRP A 28 3.95 -9.07 3.73
N ILE A 29 4.18 -8.57 2.51
CA ILE A 29 5.52 -8.47 1.92
C ILE A 29 6.00 -7.02 2.02
N ASP A 30 7.17 -6.81 2.63
CA ASP A 30 7.78 -5.47 2.73
C ASP A 30 8.16 -4.94 1.35
N LEU A 31 7.74 -3.71 1.04
CA LEU A 31 8.21 -2.93 -0.11
C LEU A 31 9.49 -2.19 0.24
N ARG A 32 10.30 -1.93 -0.78
CA ARG A 32 11.62 -1.30 -0.66
C ARG A 32 11.69 -0.06 -1.51
N VAL A 33 12.28 0.98 -0.94
CA VAL A 33 12.48 2.26 -1.65
C VAL A 33 13.55 2.07 -2.72
N ALA A 34 13.32 2.66 -3.90
CA ALA A 34 14.17 2.49 -5.08
C ALA A 34 15.19 3.61 -5.30
N GLU A 35 15.19 4.63 -4.45
CA GLU A 35 16.02 5.83 -4.59
C GLU A 35 16.39 6.41 -3.21
N ASN A 36 17.47 7.18 -3.13
CA ASN A 36 17.79 7.92 -1.90
C ASN A 36 16.95 9.21 -1.86
N VAL A 37 16.23 9.43 -0.77
CA VAL A 37 15.33 10.57 -0.57
C VAL A 37 15.71 11.29 0.71
N SER A 38 15.97 12.60 0.61
CA SER A 38 16.02 13.50 1.76
C SER A 38 14.82 14.42 1.70
N MET A 39 14.12 14.57 2.82
CA MET A 39 12.93 15.41 2.94
C MET A 39 13.01 16.28 4.19
N LYS A 40 12.59 17.54 4.06
CA LYS A 40 12.35 18.43 5.18
C LYS A 40 10.98 18.18 5.80
N GLN A 41 10.84 18.52 7.08
CA GLN A 41 9.53 18.48 7.75
C GLN A 41 8.47 19.24 6.92
N GLY A 42 7.32 18.61 6.69
CA GLY A 42 6.21 19.14 5.90
C GLY A 42 6.31 18.89 4.40
N GLU A 43 7.42 18.37 3.90
CA GLU A 43 7.54 18.05 2.48
C GLU A 43 6.75 16.79 2.10
N TYR A 44 6.24 16.82 0.88
CA TYR A 44 5.59 15.70 0.22
C TYR A 44 6.46 15.16 -0.92
N ARG A 45 6.51 13.84 -1.04
CA ARG A 45 7.12 13.13 -2.18
C ARG A 45 6.29 11.91 -2.54
N LEU A 46 6.20 11.64 -3.83
CA LEU A 46 5.75 10.35 -4.34
C LEU A 46 6.98 9.47 -4.52
N ILE A 47 7.24 8.58 -3.57
CA ILE A 47 8.49 7.79 -3.50
C ILE A 47 8.32 6.50 -4.31
N SER A 48 9.26 6.22 -5.22
CA SER A 48 9.23 5.02 -6.05
C SER A 48 9.62 3.76 -5.29
N MET A 49 8.82 2.69 -5.43
CA MET A 49 9.15 1.35 -4.93
C MET A 49 9.90 0.50 -5.98
N GLY A 50 10.14 1.05 -7.18
CA GLY A 50 11.01 0.46 -8.19
C GLY A 50 10.51 -0.85 -8.82
N ILE A 51 9.22 -1.15 -8.69
CA ILE A 51 8.61 -2.38 -9.20
C ILE A 51 7.36 -2.08 -10.03
N SER A 52 7.15 -2.86 -11.08
CA SER A 52 5.84 -3.03 -11.75
C SER A 52 5.41 -4.47 -11.58
N VAL A 53 4.10 -4.72 -11.47
CA VAL A 53 3.58 -6.05 -11.13
C VAL A 53 2.38 -6.42 -12.01
N GLU A 54 2.27 -7.70 -12.35
CA GLU A 54 1.03 -8.30 -12.85
C GLU A 54 0.51 -9.20 -11.73
N ILE A 55 -0.50 -8.72 -11.01
CA ILE A 55 -1.14 -9.48 -9.92
C ILE A 55 -2.12 -10.51 -10.50
N PRO A 56 -2.44 -11.60 -9.78
CA PRO A 56 -3.41 -12.59 -10.24
C PRO A 56 -4.78 -11.95 -10.52
N LYS A 57 -5.45 -12.41 -11.57
CA LYS A 57 -6.82 -11.96 -11.89
C LYS A 57 -7.78 -12.19 -10.72
N GLY A 58 -8.68 -11.24 -10.49
CA GLY A 58 -9.65 -11.23 -9.41
C GLY A 58 -9.09 -10.73 -8.07
N TYR A 59 -7.90 -10.11 -8.08
CA TYR A 59 -7.26 -9.57 -6.88
C TYR A 59 -6.85 -8.11 -7.09
N GLU A 60 -6.78 -7.38 -5.98
CA GLU A 60 -6.14 -6.07 -5.86
C GLU A 60 -4.98 -6.16 -4.87
N MET A 61 -4.02 -5.25 -4.98
CA MET A 61 -2.94 -5.12 -4.00
C MET A 61 -3.21 -3.95 -3.05
N LEU A 62 -3.15 -4.22 -1.74
CA LEU A 62 -3.25 -3.22 -0.70
C LEU A 62 -1.87 -2.89 -0.16
N ILE A 63 -1.53 -1.60 -0.10
CA ILE A 63 -0.24 -1.08 0.37
C ILE A 63 -0.44 -0.18 1.57
N VAL A 64 0.26 -0.47 2.66
CA VAL A 64 0.23 0.33 3.90
C VAL A 64 1.64 0.58 4.43
N PRO A 65 1.85 1.60 5.29
CA PRO A 65 3.10 1.76 6.00
C PRO A 65 3.36 0.58 6.92
N ARG A 66 4.63 0.26 7.14
CA ARG A 66 5.01 -0.62 8.25
C ARG A 66 4.77 0.10 9.58
N SER A 67 4.50 -0.64 10.65
CA SER A 67 4.28 -0.04 11.98
C SER A 67 5.46 0.81 12.45
N SER A 68 6.67 0.46 12.05
CA SER A 68 7.90 1.21 12.35
C SER A 68 8.18 2.38 11.39
N ALA A 69 7.36 2.62 10.36
CA ALA A 69 7.63 3.63 9.33
C ALA A 69 7.75 5.05 9.94
N TYR A 70 6.78 5.44 10.77
CA TYR A 70 6.84 6.71 11.49
C TYR A 70 7.98 6.75 12.52
N LYS A 71 8.18 5.66 13.28
CA LYS A 71 9.25 5.58 14.28
C LYS A 71 10.63 5.78 13.65
N ASN A 72 10.92 5.06 12.58
CA ASN A 72 12.25 5.02 11.96
C ASN A 72 12.48 6.23 11.05
N PHE A 73 11.48 6.58 10.23
CA PHE A 73 11.63 7.58 9.17
C PHE A 73 10.77 8.84 9.38
N GLY A 74 9.90 8.88 10.39
CA GLY A 74 9.09 10.09 10.65
C GLY A 74 8.11 10.42 9.54
N ILE A 75 7.59 9.40 8.85
CA ILE A 75 6.74 9.58 7.66
C ILE A 75 5.31 9.07 7.87
N LEU A 76 4.38 9.66 7.13
CA LEU A 76 3.01 9.19 6.97
C LEU A 76 2.72 8.95 5.49
N GLN A 77 1.93 7.91 5.21
CA GLN A 77 1.34 7.71 3.88
C GLN A 77 0.04 8.50 3.79
N THR A 78 -0.01 9.42 2.84
CA THR A 78 -1.06 10.45 2.77
C THR A 78 -2.42 9.93 2.30
N ASN A 79 -2.45 8.84 1.52
CA ASN A 79 -3.69 8.17 1.12
C ASN A 79 -4.14 7.06 2.10
N ALA A 80 -3.50 6.96 3.27
CA ALA A 80 -3.68 5.92 4.31
C ALA A 80 -3.35 4.50 3.84
N MET A 81 -4.07 3.99 2.84
CA MET A 81 -3.87 2.70 2.20
C MET A 81 -3.91 2.88 0.68
N GLY A 82 -2.86 2.45 0.00
CA GLY A 82 -2.82 2.39 -1.45
C GLY A 82 -3.59 1.16 -1.93
N VAL A 83 -4.43 1.33 -2.94
CA VAL A 83 -5.06 0.24 -3.68
C VAL A 83 -4.46 0.24 -5.07
N VAL A 84 -3.97 -0.92 -5.51
CA VAL A 84 -3.41 -1.13 -6.84
C VAL A 84 -4.29 -2.14 -7.54
N ASP A 85 -5.02 -1.66 -8.55
CA ASP A 85 -5.94 -2.44 -9.36
C ASP A 85 -5.22 -3.52 -10.19
N GLU A 86 -5.93 -4.60 -10.55
CA GLU A 86 -5.34 -5.66 -11.41
C GLU A 86 -4.92 -5.15 -12.80
N SER A 87 -5.57 -4.07 -13.26
CA SER A 87 -5.31 -3.45 -14.55
C SER A 87 -4.05 -2.57 -14.56
N PHE A 88 -3.50 -2.21 -13.39
CA PHE A 88 -2.25 -1.48 -13.24
C PHE A 88 -1.05 -2.42 -13.39
N CYS A 89 -0.95 -3.07 -14.55
CA CYS A 89 0.00 -4.14 -14.86
C CYS A 89 0.93 -3.85 -16.04
N GLY A 90 0.96 -2.61 -16.50
CA GLY A 90 1.85 -2.15 -17.55
C GLY A 90 3.32 -2.20 -17.16
N ASP A 91 4.17 -2.29 -18.17
CA ASP A 91 5.62 -2.42 -18.01
C ASP A 91 6.28 -1.21 -17.31
N ASN A 92 5.59 -0.08 -17.25
CA ASN A 92 6.00 1.18 -16.62
C ASN A 92 5.02 1.64 -15.53
N ASP A 93 4.06 0.79 -15.15
CA ASP A 93 3.13 1.04 -14.04
C ASP A 93 3.90 0.79 -12.73
N ILE A 94 4.75 1.75 -12.37
CA ILE A 94 5.64 1.63 -11.22
C ILE A 94 4.84 1.93 -9.96
N ILE A 95 4.94 1.04 -8.97
CA ILE A 95 4.35 1.25 -7.65
C ILE A 95 5.09 2.39 -6.94
N HIS A 96 4.32 3.35 -6.41
CA HIS A 96 4.81 4.44 -5.60
C HIS A 96 4.03 4.55 -4.29
N MET A 97 4.67 5.12 -3.26
CA MET A 97 4.01 5.50 -2.01
C MET A 97 3.96 7.04 -1.86
N PRO A 98 2.79 7.65 -1.63
CA PRO A 98 2.67 9.08 -1.44
C PRO A 98 2.97 9.47 0.02
N ILE A 99 4.15 10.00 0.27
CA ILE A 99 4.75 10.19 1.60
C ILE A 99 4.80 11.66 2.01
N LEU A 100 4.36 11.94 3.24
CA LEU A 100 4.54 13.21 3.94
C LEU A 100 5.57 13.04 5.07
N ALA A 101 6.57 13.92 5.12
CA ALA A 101 7.55 13.95 6.19
C ALA A 101 7.04 14.76 7.39
N MET A 102 7.01 14.14 8.58
CA MET A 102 6.60 14.76 9.84
C MET A 102 7.77 15.32 10.64
N ARG A 103 9.00 15.02 10.23
CA ARG A 103 10.28 15.58 10.66
C ARG A 103 11.27 15.47 9.51
N ASP A 104 12.38 16.20 9.57
CA ASP A 104 13.50 15.98 8.66
C ASP A 104 13.89 14.49 8.65
N THR A 105 14.03 13.92 7.46
CA THR A 105 14.31 12.50 7.30
C THR A 105 15.15 12.19 6.07
N GLU A 106 15.90 11.10 6.18
CA GLU A 106 16.62 10.46 5.09
C GLU A 106 16.11 9.03 4.96
N ILE A 107 15.84 8.63 3.72
CA ILE A 107 15.36 7.30 3.35
C ILE A 107 16.28 6.84 2.24
N HIS A 108 16.85 5.65 2.40
CA HIS A 108 17.82 5.12 1.47
C HIS A 108 17.23 4.01 0.61
N ILE A 109 17.87 3.75 -0.52
CA ILE A 109 17.55 2.57 -1.32
C ILE A 109 17.53 1.30 -0.45
N ASN A 110 16.57 0.42 -0.71
CA ASN A 110 16.29 -0.79 0.07
C ASN A 110 15.67 -0.60 1.47
N ASP A 111 15.51 0.63 1.96
CA ASP A 111 14.74 0.86 3.18
C ASP A 111 13.31 0.36 3.02
N ARG A 112 12.83 -0.33 4.06
CA ARG A 112 11.50 -0.96 4.09
C ARG A 112 10.53 -0.02 4.79
N ILE A 113 9.84 0.81 4.01
CA ILE A 113 8.91 1.82 4.52
C ILE A 113 7.44 1.40 4.46
N GLY A 114 7.09 0.53 3.50
CA GLY A 114 5.74 0.03 3.29
C GLY A 114 5.72 -1.50 3.19
N GLN A 115 4.52 -2.04 3.12
CA GLN A 115 4.26 -3.47 2.96
C GLN A 115 2.95 -3.66 2.19
N PHE A 116 2.82 -4.79 1.50
CA PHE A 116 1.62 -5.10 0.73
C PHE A 116 1.08 -6.50 0.97
N ARG A 117 -0.21 -6.68 0.67
CA ARG A 117 -0.87 -7.98 0.50
C ARG A 117 -1.80 -7.96 -0.70
N LEU A 118 -2.20 -9.15 -1.16
CA LEU A 118 -3.29 -9.28 -2.13
C LEU A 118 -4.63 -9.51 -1.41
N MET A 119 -5.69 -8.97 -1.98
CA MET A 119 -7.08 -9.17 -1.55
C MET A 119 -7.93 -9.52 -2.77
N PRO A 120 -8.88 -10.48 -2.66
CA PRO A 120 -9.87 -10.69 -3.70
C PRO A 120 -10.68 -9.41 -3.93
N HIS A 121 -11.09 -9.18 -5.18
CA HIS A 121 -12.03 -8.11 -5.49
C HIS A 121 -13.32 -8.28 -4.70
N GLN A 122 -13.99 -7.16 -4.43
CA GLN A 122 -15.38 -7.20 -4.00
C GLN A 122 -16.26 -7.81 -5.10
N PRO A 123 -17.40 -8.45 -4.75
CA PRO A 123 -18.39 -8.87 -5.74
C PRO A 123 -18.88 -7.69 -6.58
N GLU A 124 -19.39 -8.00 -7.78
CA GLU A 124 -20.12 -7.00 -8.57
C GLU A 124 -21.34 -6.53 -7.77
N VAL A 125 -21.56 -5.21 -7.76
CA VAL A 125 -22.68 -4.56 -7.08
C VAL A 125 -23.51 -3.81 -8.10
N HIS A 126 -24.82 -4.03 -8.08
CA HIS A 126 -25.79 -3.23 -8.82
C HIS A 126 -26.46 -2.24 -7.87
N PHE A 127 -26.35 -0.96 -8.17
CA PHE A 127 -26.97 0.09 -7.38
C PHE A 127 -28.47 0.14 -7.67
N ILE A 128 -29.29 0.07 -6.63
CA ILE A 128 -30.75 0.24 -6.69
C ILE A 128 -31.07 1.55 -5.95
N GLU A 129 -31.50 2.57 -6.69
CA GLU A 129 -31.94 3.84 -6.14
C GLU A 129 -33.33 3.67 -5.50
N VAL A 130 -33.51 4.21 -4.28
CA VAL A 130 -34.75 4.13 -3.49
C VAL A 130 -35.03 5.45 -2.81
N ASP A 131 -36.31 5.77 -2.59
CA ASP A 131 -36.69 6.97 -1.84
C ASP A 131 -36.37 6.86 -0.34
N HIS A 132 -36.42 5.63 0.23
CA HIS A 132 -36.18 5.35 1.65
C HIS A 132 -35.44 4.02 1.86
N LEU A 133 -34.55 3.96 2.88
CA LEU A 133 -33.81 2.75 3.27
C LEU A 133 -34.49 1.94 4.40
N ASP A 134 -35.61 2.40 4.95
CA ASP A 134 -36.48 1.71 5.93
C ASP A 134 -35.79 1.09 7.18
N ASN A 135 -34.59 1.55 7.54
CA ASN A 135 -33.84 1.10 8.72
C ASN A 135 -33.72 2.22 9.78
N GLU A 136 -33.50 1.86 11.04
CA GLU A 136 -33.14 2.83 12.09
C GLU A 136 -31.71 3.36 11.91
N ASP A 137 -31.51 4.64 12.22
CA ASP A 137 -30.19 5.27 12.18
C ASP A 137 -29.28 4.70 13.28
N ARG A 138 -28.16 4.08 12.87
CA ARG A 138 -27.12 3.62 13.81
C ARG A 138 -26.39 4.77 14.52
N GLY A 139 -26.24 5.92 13.85
CA GLY A 139 -25.30 6.99 14.25
C GLY A 139 -23.82 6.66 13.95
N GLY A 140 -22.93 7.65 14.11
CA GLY A 140 -21.49 7.57 13.83
C GLY A 140 -20.70 8.73 14.45
N PHE A 141 -19.41 8.86 14.13
CA PHE A 141 -18.55 9.97 14.60
C PHE A 141 -18.54 10.17 16.13
N GLY A 142 -18.42 9.09 16.90
CA GLY A 142 -18.35 9.15 18.37
C GLY A 142 -19.70 9.19 19.09
N THR A 143 -20.80 8.81 18.43
CA THR A 143 -22.12 8.65 19.07
C THR A 143 -22.15 7.66 20.22
N THR A 144 -21.18 6.75 20.32
CA THR A 144 -21.02 5.82 21.46
C THR A 144 -20.22 6.42 22.63
N GLY A 145 -19.85 7.70 22.59
CA GLY A 145 -19.09 8.39 23.63
C GLY A 145 -17.70 8.87 23.19
N LYS A 146 -16.94 9.46 24.13
CA LYS A 146 -15.58 9.97 23.93
C LYS A 146 -14.51 8.99 24.40
N ALA A 147 -13.38 8.99 23.69
CA ALA A 147 -12.05 8.65 24.17
C ALA A 147 -11.23 9.93 24.27
#